data_AF-A0A958GBE9-F1
#
_entry.id   AF-A0A958GBE9-F1
#
_cell.length_a   1.000
_cell.length_b   1.000
_cell.length_c   1.000
_cell.angle_alpha   90.00
_cell.angle_beta   90.00
_cell.angle_gamma   90.00
#
_symmetry.space_group_name_H-M   'P 1'
#
loop_
_entity.id
_entity.type
_entity.pdbx_description
1 polymer ?
#
loop_
_entity_poly.entity_id
_entity_poly.type
_entity_poly.pdbx_seq_one_letter_code
_entity_poly.pdbx_strand_id
1 'polypeptide(L)' 'GPLVQKYAFGEFWTGIPFGYDLTDNKTLIAMLGWLGAYFASRRNPAARWWVVAAGVLMLAVYLIPHSVLGSEIDYRK' A
#
# COMPACT_ATOMS: atom_id res chain seq x y z
N GLY A 1 -2.47 4.51 -11.20
CA GLY A 1 -3.26 3.30 -11.56
C GLY A 1 -2.48 2.50 -12.59
N PRO A 2 -2.60 1.15 -12.62
CA PRO A 2 -1.65 0.26 -13.31
C PRO A 2 -1.48 0.53 -14.81
N LEU A 3 -2.54 0.98 -15.48
CA LEU A 3 -2.48 1.38 -16.89
C LEU A 3 -1.58 2.61 -17.10
N VAL A 4 -1.81 3.68 -16.34
CA VAL A 4 -0.96 4.90 -16.41
C VAL A 4 0.48 4.59 -15.98
N GLN A 5 0.66 3.71 -15.00
CA GLN A 5 1.98 3.26 -14.55
C GLN A 5 2.73 2.51 -15.64
N LYS A 6 2.05 1.62 -16.38
CA LYS A 6 2.63 0.94 -17.54
C LYS A 6 3.01 1.92 -18.66
N TYR A 7 2.18 2.92 -18.91
CA TYR A 7 2.49 3.95 -19.92
C TYR A 7 3.68 4.84 -19.49
N ALA A 8 3.88 5.07 -18.19
CA ALA A 8 4.97 5.90 -17.67
C ALA A 8 6.29 5.15 -17.46
N PHE A 9 6.24 3.88 -17.04
CA PHE A 9 7.42 3.12 -16.57
C PHE A 9 7.58 1.75 -17.25
N GLY A 10 6.70 1.36 -18.17
CA GLY A 10 6.74 0.06 -18.86
C GLY A 10 6.25 -1.12 -18.04
N GLU A 11 6.15 -0.97 -16.71
CA GLU A 11 5.74 -2.02 -15.78
C GLU A 11 4.36 -1.76 -15.18
N PHE A 12 3.59 -2.84 -14.99
CA PHE A 12 2.25 -2.76 -14.38
C PHE A 12 2.27 -2.78 -12.84
N TRP A 13 3.38 -3.23 -12.27
CA TRP A 13 3.56 -3.43 -10.83
C TRP A 13 5.05 -3.49 -10.50
N THR A 14 5.49 -2.64 -9.59
CA THR A 14 6.90 -2.53 -9.16
C THR A 14 7.07 -2.92 -7.69
N GLY A 15 6.02 -3.42 -7.03
CA GLY A 15 6.08 -3.99 -5.68
C GLY A 15 6.47 -5.47 -5.65
N ILE A 16 6.54 -6.04 -4.45
CA ILE A 16 6.88 -7.46 -4.24
C ILE A 16 5.84 -8.35 -4.96
N PRO A 17 6.23 -9.45 -5.63
CA PRO A 17 7.59 -9.99 -5.75
C PRO A 17 8.39 -9.47 -6.96
N PHE A 18 7.82 -8.61 -7.80
CA PHE A 18 8.44 -8.18 -9.07
C PHE A 18 9.36 -6.96 -8.92
N GLY A 19 9.23 -6.22 -7.82
CA GLY A 19 10.14 -5.15 -7.43
C GLY A 19 10.05 -4.83 -5.93
N TYR A 20 10.64 -3.71 -5.53
CA TYR A 20 10.70 -3.25 -4.14
C TYR A 20 10.16 -1.83 -3.95
N ASP A 21 9.34 -1.33 -4.89
CA ASP A 21 8.79 0.00 -4.79
C ASP A 21 7.94 0.17 -3.53
N LEU A 22 8.23 1.24 -2.79
CA LEU A 22 7.61 1.50 -1.50
C LEU A 22 6.12 1.83 -1.67
N THR A 23 5.75 2.48 -2.77
CA THR A 23 4.37 2.89 -3.09
C THR A 23 3.50 1.67 -3.37
N ASP A 24 4.00 0.77 -4.21
CA ASP A 24 3.28 -0.44 -4.58
C ASP A 24 3.16 -1.40 -3.38
N ASN A 25 4.22 -1.54 -2.57
CA ASN A 25 4.18 -2.37 -1.35
C ASN A 25 3.20 -1.84 -0.29
N LYS A 26 3.15 -0.51 -0.09
CA LYS A 26 2.18 0.13 0.81
C LYS A 26 0.74 -0.13 0.34
N THR A 27 0.51 0.01 -0.95
CA THR A 27 -0.80 -0.28 -1.57
C THR A 27 -1.18 -1.75 -1.38
N LEU A 28 -0.23 -2.69 -1.53
CA LEU A 28 -0.45 -4.11 -1.28
C LEU A 28 -0.84 -4.39 0.18
N ILE A 29 -0.12 -3.81 1.14
CA ILE A 29 -0.38 -3.96 2.58
C ILE A 29 -1.78 -3.44 2.94
N ALA A 30 -2.15 -2.26 2.43
CA ALA A 30 -3.49 -1.72 2.64
C ALA A 30 -4.57 -2.62 2.03
N MET A 31 -4.35 -3.14 0.82
CA MET A 31 -5.28 -4.04 0.14
C MET A 31 -5.46 -5.35 0.93
N LEU A 32 -4.38 -5.95 1.44
CA LEU A 32 -4.42 -7.14 2.28
C LEU A 32 -5.14 -6.89 3.62
N GLY A 33 -4.91 -5.74 4.26
CA GLY A 33 -5.63 -5.34 5.47
C GLY A 33 -7.15 -5.28 5.27
N TRP A 34 -7.58 -4.68 4.16
CA TRP A 34 -9.00 -4.65 3.78
C TRP A 34 -9.56 -6.03 3.41
N LEU A 35 -8.78 -6.86 2.74
CA LEU A 35 -9.16 -8.23 2.41
C LEU A 35 -9.39 -9.07 3.68
N GLY A 36 -8.51 -8.93 4.67
CA GLY A 36 -8.66 -9.53 6.00
C GLY A 36 -9.91 -9.03 6.71
N ALA A 37 -10.16 -7.71 6.70
CA ALA A 37 -11.36 -7.13 7.29
C ALA A 37 -12.65 -7.62 6.60
N TYR A 38 -12.64 -7.76 5.28
CA TYR A 38 -13.78 -8.29 4.52
C TYR A 38 -14.12 -9.72 4.91
N PHE A 39 -13.12 -10.62 4.96
CA PHE A 39 -13.34 -12.01 5.35
C PHE A 39 -13.74 -12.16 6.82
N ALA A 40 -13.14 -11.37 7.71
CA ALA A 40 -13.53 -11.34 9.13
C ALA A 40 -14.97 -10.82 9.30
N SER A 41 -15.36 -9.78 8.54
CA SER A 41 -16.70 -9.21 8.57
C SER A 41 -17.77 -10.12 8.01
N ARG A 42 -17.43 -11.00 7.05
CA ARG A 42 -18.37 -12.03 6.57
C ARG A 42 -18.69 -13.10 7.62
N ARG A 43 -17.77 -13.40 8.53
CA ARG A 43 -17.96 -14.47 9.52
C ARG A 43 -18.60 -14.01 10.82
N ASN A 44 -18.51 -12.72 11.16
CA ASN A 44 -19.05 -12.23 12.42
C ASN A 44 -19.54 -10.77 12.29
N PRO A 45 -20.82 -10.45 12.57
CA PRO A 45 -21.31 -9.07 12.53
C PRO A 45 -20.66 -8.15 13.58
N ALA A 46 -20.03 -8.71 14.62
CA ALA A 46 -19.23 -7.96 15.59
C ALA A 46 -17.85 -7.52 15.07
N ALA A 47 -17.49 -7.85 13.82
CA ALA A 47 -16.21 -7.54 13.21
C ALA A 47 -16.02 -6.06 12.79
N ARG A 48 -16.89 -5.15 13.26
CA ARG A 48 -16.69 -3.69 13.11
C ARG A 48 -15.28 -3.23 13.49
N TRP A 49 -14.66 -3.88 14.47
CA TRP A 49 -13.28 -3.59 14.87
C TRP A 49 -12.22 -3.95 13.82
N TRP A 50 -12.48 -4.94 12.96
CA TRP A 50 -11.60 -5.26 11.84
C TRP A 50 -11.63 -4.18 10.75
N VAL A 51 -12.80 -3.58 10.53
CA VAL A 51 -12.94 -2.44 9.60
C VAL A 51 -12.21 -1.22 10.15
N VAL A 52 -12.33 -0.94 11.46
CA VAL A 52 -11.57 0.12 12.12
C VAL A 52 -10.07 -0.14 12.03
N ALA A 53 -9.62 -1.37 12.31
CA ALA A 53 -8.20 -1.74 12.20
C ALA A 53 -7.66 -1.57 10.77
N ALA A 54 -8.43 -1.97 9.75
CA ALA A 54 -8.05 -1.75 8.35
C ALA A 54 -7.96 -0.26 7.99
N GLY A 55 -8.88 0.56 8.49
CA GLY A 55 -8.85 2.02 8.32
C GLY A 55 -7.62 2.66 8.99
N VAL A 56 -7.29 2.26 10.22
CA VAL A 56 -6.08 2.72 10.92
C VAL A 56 -4.82 2.27 10.21
N LEU A 57 -4.77 1.02 9.74
CA LEU A 57 -3.65 0.49 8.97
C LEU A 57 -3.46 1.28 7.67
N MET A 58 -4.54 1.58 6.94
CA MET A 58 -4.48 2.44 5.75
C MET A 58 -3.95 3.83 6.10
N LEU A 59 -4.47 4.47 7.15
CA LEU A 59 -3.97 5.78 7.59
C LEU A 59 -2.49 5.73 7.94
N ALA A 60 -2.04 4.72 8.69
CA ALA A 60 -0.63 4.54 9.05
C ALA A 60 0.24 4.36 7.80
N VAL A 61 -0.19 3.53 6.85
CA VAL A 61 0.50 3.28 5.58
C VAL A 61 0.66 4.55 4.75
N TYR A 62 -0.39 5.36 4.66
CA TYR A 62 -0.37 6.63 3.92
C TYR A 62 0.29 7.79 4.70
N LEU A 63 0.33 7.73 6.03
CA LEU A 63 1.06 8.69 6.86
C LEU A 63 2.57 8.56 6.69
N ILE A 64 3.07 7.35 6.41
CA ILE A 64 4.50 7.12 6.17
C ILE A 64 4.88 7.88 4.88
N PRO A 65 5.66 8.97 4.97
CA PRO A 65 6.07 9.71 3.79
C PRO A 65 6.85 8.77 2.88
N HIS A 66 6.58 8.81 1.58
CA HIS A 66 7.39 8.09 0.60
C HIS A 66 8.80 8.70 0.48
N SER A 67 8.96 9.91 1.01
CA SER A 67 10.18 10.72 0.96
C SER A 67 11.24 10.34 1.99
N VAL A 68 11.03 9.33 2.85
CA VAL A 68 12.07 8.86 3.80
C VAL A 68 12.95 7.76 3.18
N LEU A 69 12.53 7.18 2.05
CA LEU A 69 13.29 6.16 1.30
C LEU A 69 13.54 6.52 -0.17
N GLY A 70 12.98 7.63 -0.65
CA GLY A 70 13.57 8.34 -1.77
C GLY A 70 14.87 8.91 -1.26
N SER A 71 15.97 8.25 -1.60
CA SER A 71 17.34 8.73 -1.43
C SER A 71 17.35 10.25 -1.40
N GLU A 72 17.96 10.82 -0.35
CA GLU A 72 18.47 12.18 -0.37
C GLU A 72 18.81 12.53 -1.81
N ILE A 73 18.12 13.54 -2.35
CA ILE A 73 18.57 14.09 -3.62
C ILE A 73 19.98 14.58 -3.33
N ASP A 74 20.98 13.77 -3.71
CA ASP A 74 22.37 14.14 -3.61
C ASP A 74 22.58 15.21 -4.67
N TYR A 75 22.16 16.44 -4.34
CA TYR A 75 22.50 17.67 -5.05
C TYR A 75 23.97 18.02 -4.82
N ARG A 76 24.86 17.03 -4.76
CA ARG A 76 26.30 17.27 -4.85
C ARG A 76 26.69 17.25 -6.33
N LYS A 77 26.83 18.49 -6.82
CA LYS A 77 27.74 18.97 -7.87
C LYS A 77 28.59 17.93 -8.59
#